data_AF-A0A2T7E0R1-F1
#
_entry.id   AF-A0A2T7E0R1-F1
#
_cell.length_a   1.000
_cell.length_b   1.000
_cell.length_c   1.000
_cell.angle_alpha   90.00
_cell.angle_beta   90.00
_cell.angle_gamma   90.00
#
_symmetry.space_group_name_H-M   'P 1'
#
loop_
_entity.id
_entity.type
_entity.pdbx_description
1 polymer ?
#
loop_
_entity_poly.entity_id
_entity_poly.type
_entity_poly.pdbx_seq_one_letter_code
_entity_poly.pdbx_strand_id
1 'polypeptide(L)'
;MLHLQKHLGISFRHQWLFSVTRFAATAASAPSADPAPFAVEGYLVASCHLTRDKARKASKAKALSHLKSPSNPDAVLAFLSGLGLSPPDIAAAVVRDPALLLCKVDKTLAPRLAELRDFGLSPSQIAQLVLLAPTRFRHPDIVSKLQYYIPFFGSFHDFIRALKKAPTTSWALIWRVWSSPMSRACASAR
;
A
#
# COMPACT_ATOMS: atom_id res chain seq x y z
N MET A 1 -27.41 18.80 64.70
CA MET A 1 -28.54 17.85 64.55
C MET A 1 -28.07 16.71 63.66
N LEU A 2 -28.21 15.49 64.20
CA LEU A 2 -28.45 14.21 63.53
C LEU A 2 -27.65 13.89 62.24
N HIS A 3 -26.76 12.88 62.23
CA HIS A 3 -27.16 11.46 62.14
C HIS A 3 -27.91 11.25 60.80
N LEU A 4 -27.44 10.52 59.80
CA LEU A 4 -26.95 9.14 59.75
C LEU A 4 -26.62 8.99 58.23
N GLN A 5 -25.40 8.62 57.82
CA GLN A 5 -24.96 7.22 57.63
C GLN A 5 -25.81 6.55 56.51
N LYS A 6 -25.32 5.67 55.63
CA LYS A 6 -24.30 4.64 55.76
C LYS A 6 -23.98 4.11 54.36
N HIS A 7 -22.73 3.67 54.23
CA HIS A 7 -22.33 2.35 53.70
C HIS A 7 -22.70 2.01 52.24
N LEU A 8 -21.90 1.24 51.49
CA LEU A 8 -20.91 0.22 51.84
C LEU A 8 -19.61 0.54 51.07
N GLY A 9 -18.39 0.30 51.58
CA GLY A 9 -17.88 -0.98 52.07
C GLY A 9 -17.46 -1.86 50.86
N ILE A 10 -16.35 -2.59 50.82
CA ILE A 10 -15.42 -3.05 51.84
C ILE A 10 -14.13 -3.46 51.10
N SER A 11 -13.00 -3.24 51.76
CA SER A 11 -11.73 -3.99 51.68
C SER A 11 -11.89 -5.46 51.28
N PHE A 12 -10.94 -6.04 50.55
CA PHE A 12 -10.24 -7.23 51.08
C PHE A 12 -8.94 -7.50 50.33
N ARG A 13 -7.85 -7.52 51.11
CA ARG A 13 -6.64 -8.29 50.84
C ARG A 13 -7.05 -9.76 50.65
N HIS A 14 -6.29 -10.55 49.90
CA HIS A 14 -5.65 -11.77 50.40
C HIS A 14 -4.99 -12.53 49.25
N GLN A 15 -3.68 -12.68 49.45
CA GLN A 15 -2.79 -13.68 48.92
C GLN A 15 -3.39 -15.09 48.83
N TRP A 16 -3.18 -15.76 47.71
CA TRP A 16 -3.20 -17.22 47.64
C TRP A 16 -1.98 -17.73 46.88
N LEU A 17 -1.13 -18.43 47.62
CA LEU A 17 -0.11 -19.35 47.16
C LEU A 17 -0.81 -20.53 46.46
N PHE A 18 -0.39 -20.86 45.23
CA PHE A 18 -0.57 -22.21 44.71
C PHE A 18 0.65 -22.66 43.90
N SER A 19 1.31 -23.65 44.49
CA SER A 19 2.10 -24.75 43.93
C SER A 19 2.86 -24.57 42.61
N VAL A 20 4.17 -24.65 42.76
CA VAL A 20 5.12 -25.09 41.74
C VAL A 20 4.82 -26.53 41.34
N THR A 21 4.46 -26.74 40.08
CA THR A 21 4.66 -28.05 39.41
C THR A 21 5.44 -27.79 38.13
N ARG A 22 6.74 -28.11 38.19
CA ARG A 22 7.69 -27.99 37.09
C ARG A 22 7.41 -29.10 36.09
N PHE A 23 6.59 -28.84 35.08
CA PHE A 23 6.50 -29.74 33.91
C PHE A 23 7.71 -29.47 33.02
N ALA A 24 8.72 -30.33 33.11
CA ALA A 24 9.77 -30.41 32.12
C ALA A 24 9.17 -31.00 30.83
N ALA A 25 8.75 -30.12 29.92
CA ALA A 25 8.49 -30.51 28.54
C ALA A 25 9.83 -30.56 27.81
N THR A 26 10.29 -31.76 27.48
CA THR A 26 11.37 -31.97 26.52
C THR A 26 10.88 -31.45 25.17
N ALA A 27 11.12 -30.17 24.89
CA ALA A 27 10.92 -29.63 23.56
C ALA A 27 11.94 -30.31 22.66
N ALA A 28 11.48 -31.34 21.94
CA ALA A 28 12.21 -31.89 20.82
C ALA A 28 12.58 -30.71 19.91
N SER A 29 13.87 -30.45 19.79
CA SER A 29 14.42 -29.54 18.79
C SER A 29 13.99 -30.07 17.43
N ALA A 30 12.89 -29.53 16.90
CA ALA A 30 12.56 -29.69 15.50
C ALA A 30 13.77 -29.19 14.71
N PRO A 31 14.24 -29.95 13.71
CA PRO A 31 15.35 -29.49 12.88
C PRO A 31 14.93 -28.13 12.30
N SER A 32 15.82 -27.16 12.44
CA SER A 32 15.70 -25.86 11.79
C SER A 32 15.56 -26.11 10.30
N ALA A 33 14.31 -26.23 9.83
CA ALA A 33 14.00 -26.17 8.43
C ALA A 33 14.55 -24.83 7.95
N ASP A 34 15.44 -24.86 6.97
CA ASP A 34 15.80 -23.67 6.23
C ASP A 34 14.54 -22.86 5.97
N PRO A 35 14.51 -21.54 6.26
CA PRO A 35 13.30 -20.75 6.08
C PRO A 35 12.86 -20.92 4.64
N ALA A 36 11.72 -21.58 4.45
CA ALA A 36 11.21 -21.90 3.14
C ALA A 36 11.21 -20.62 2.29
N PRO A 37 11.71 -20.68 1.04
CA PRO A 37 11.80 -19.49 0.21
C PRO A 37 10.42 -18.83 0.12
N PHE A 38 10.41 -17.50 0.32
CA PHE A 38 9.18 -16.74 0.40
C PHE A 38 8.28 -16.99 -0.81
N ALA A 39 7.12 -17.62 -0.56
CA ALA A 39 6.17 -18.00 -1.59
C ALA A 39 5.30 -16.78 -2.00
N VAL A 40 5.83 -15.97 -2.91
CA VAL A 40 5.19 -14.73 -3.41
C VAL A 40 3.74 -14.93 -3.83
N GLU A 41 3.43 -16.02 -4.56
CA GLU A 41 2.05 -16.31 -4.98
C GLU A 41 1.11 -16.51 -3.78
N GLY A 42 1.54 -17.31 -2.78
CA GLY A 42 0.75 -17.57 -1.58
C GLY A 42 0.52 -16.30 -0.76
N TYR A 43 1.55 -15.46 -0.63
CA TYR A 43 1.42 -14.15 0.01
C TYR A 43 0.43 -13.23 -0.70
N LEU A 44 0.46 -13.17 -2.04
CA LEU A 44 -0.47 -12.35 -2.81
C LEU A 44 -1.93 -12.82 -2.65
N VAL A 45 -2.16 -14.12 -2.50
CA VAL A 45 -3.50 -14.65 -2.20
C VAL A 45 -3.91 -14.31 -0.76
N ALA A 46 -3.02 -14.54 0.22
CA ALA A 46 -3.34 -14.38 1.64
C ALA A 46 -3.47 -12.90 2.07
N SER A 47 -2.50 -12.06 1.72
CA SER A 47 -2.40 -10.67 2.21
C SER A 47 -3.03 -9.65 1.27
N CYS A 48 -3.00 -9.89 -0.05
CA CYS A 48 -3.60 -8.98 -1.04
C CYS A 48 -4.98 -9.46 -1.52
N HIS A 49 -5.51 -10.56 -0.97
CA HIS A 49 -6.81 -11.14 -1.33
C HIS A 49 -7.01 -11.36 -2.84
N LEU A 50 -5.93 -11.67 -3.57
CA LEU A 50 -5.98 -11.90 -5.00
C LEU A 50 -6.50 -13.31 -5.32
N THR A 51 -7.23 -13.43 -6.42
CA THR A 51 -7.54 -14.76 -6.98
C THR A 51 -6.25 -15.46 -7.37
N ARG A 52 -6.24 -16.79 -7.28
CA ARG A 52 -5.05 -17.60 -7.55
C ARG A 52 -4.43 -17.31 -8.92
N ASP A 53 -5.26 -17.12 -9.96
CA ASP A 53 -4.78 -16.79 -11.30
C ASP A 53 -4.09 -15.43 -11.38
N LYS A 54 -4.66 -14.42 -10.71
CA LYS A 54 -4.05 -13.08 -10.66
C LYS A 54 -2.76 -13.09 -9.85
N ALA A 55 -2.74 -13.79 -8.72
CA ALA A 55 -1.57 -13.97 -7.89
C ALA A 55 -0.44 -14.68 -8.65
N ARG A 56 -0.74 -15.76 -9.37
CA ARG A 56 0.22 -16.50 -10.21
C ARG A 56 0.77 -15.66 -11.35
N LYS A 57 -0.07 -14.82 -11.97
CA LYS A 57 0.39 -13.91 -13.02
C LYS A 57 1.29 -12.82 -12.46
N ALA A 58 0.92 -12.25 -11.31
CA ALA A 58 1.69 -11.21 -10.64
C ALA A 58 3.02 -11.75 -10.07
N SER A 59 3.05 -12.97 -9.52
CA SER A 59 4.26 -13.60 -8.97
C SER A 59 5.34 -13.81 -10.03
N LYS A 60 4.95 -14.04 -11.29
CA LYS A 60 5.86 -14.14 -12.44
C LYS A 60 6.42 -12.80 -12.92
N ALA A 61 5.92 -11.67 -12.40
CA ALA A 61 6.45 -10.37 -12.80
C ALA A 61 7.90 -10.22 -12.33
N LYS A 62 8.78 -9.80 -13.24
CA LYS A 62 10.22 -9.58 -12.96
C LYS A 62 10.47 -8.70 -11.72
N ALA A 63 9.56 -7.77 -11.41
CA ALA A 63 9.67 -6.96 -10.21
C ALA A 63 9.72 -7.83 -8.94
N LEU A 64 8.83 -8.82 -8.82
CA LEU A 64 8.67 -9.61 -7.59
C LEU A 64 9.72 -10.71 -7.40
N SER A 65 10.62 -10.94 -8.36
CA SER A 65 11.67 -11.97 -8.23
C SER A 65 12.67 -11.69 -7.10
N HIS A 66 12.77 -10.44 -6.67
CA HIS A 66 13.65 -10.02 -5.57
C HIS A 66 12.94 -9.96 -4.22
N LEU A 67 11.64 -10.27 -4.16
CA LEU A 67 10.88 -10.19 -2.93
C LEU A 67 11.16 -11.44 -2.08
N LYS A 68 11.94 -11.26 -1.00
CA LYS A 68 12.41 -12.35 -0.13
C LYS A 68 11.77 -12.37 1.25
N SER A 69 10.99 -11.34 1.61
CA SER A 69 10.43 -11.17 2.94
C SER A 69 9.11 -10.38 2.89
N PRO A 70 8.12 -10.71 3.74
CA PRO A 70 6.85 -10.00 3.82
C PRO A 70 6.96 -8.62 4.51
N SER A 71 8.05 -8.32 5.22
CA SER A 71 8.16 -7.08 6.00
C SER A 71 7.99 -5.80 5.17
N ASN A 72 8.60 -5.73 3.99
CA ASN A 72 8.45 -4.57 3.10
C ASN A 72 7.04 -4.46 2.49
N PRO A 73 6.47 -5.52 1.86
CA PRO A 73 5.14 -5.41 1.30
C PRO A 73 4.06 -5.21 2.38
N ASP A 74 4.18 -5.76 3.59
CA ASP A 74 3.25 -5.50 4.69
C ASP A 74 3.25 -4.01 5.08
N ALA A 75 4.44 -3.38 5.17
CA ALA A 75 4.55 -1.96 5.43
C ALA A 75 3.90 -1.11 4.31
N VAL A 76 4.06 -1.52 3.05
CA VAL A 76 3.39 -0.86 1.92
C VAL A 76 1.88 -1.02 2.00
N LEU A 77 1.36 -2.20 2.32
CA LEU A 77 -0.08 -2.44 2.46
C LEU A 77 -0.66 -1.58 3.59
N ALA A 78 0.00 -1.54 4.76
CA ALA A 78 -0.41 -0.70 5.87
C ALA A 78 -0.41 0.80 5.51
N PHE A 79 0.61 1.26 4.78
CA PHE A 79 0.67 2.64 4.28
C PHE A 79 -0.51 2.96 3.35
N LEU A 80 -0.82 2.08 2.39
CA LEU A 80 -1.93 2.27 1.47
C LEU A 80 -3.29 2.27 2.18
N SER A 81 -3.47 1.39 3.18
CA SER A 81 -4.66 1.42 4.04
C SER A 81 -4.76 2.72 4.84
N GLY A 82 -3.63 3.25 5.31
CA GLY A 82 -3.56 4.56 5.97
C GLY A 82 -3.94 5.74 5.07
N LEU A 83 -3.86 5.59 3.74
CA LEU A 83 -4.39 6.57 2.77
C LEU A 83 -5.91 6.46 2.57
N GLY A 84 -6.57 5.49 3.19
CA GLY A 84 -8.00 5.23 3.04
C GLY A 84 -8.36 4.31 1.87
N LEU A 85 -7.40 3.58 1.30
CA LEU A 85 -7.68 2.57 0.27
C LEU A 85 -8.25 1.29 0.90
N SER A 86 -9.33 0.77 0.30
CA SER A 86 -9.92 -0.49 0.73
C SER A 86 -9.06 -1.68 0.29
N PRO A 87 -9.13 -2.84 0.96
CA PRO A 87 -8.42 -4.05 0.55
C PRO A 87 -8.60 -4.43 -0.95
N PRO A 88 -9.81 -4.38 -1.55
CA PRO A 88 -9.96 -4.68 -2.98
C PRO A 88 -9.32 -3.62 -3.89
N ASP A 89 -9.30 -2.35 -3.48
CA ASP A 89 -8.62 -1.28 -4.22
C ASP A 89 -7.10 -1.46 -4.20
N ILE A 90 -6.55 -1.83 -3.03
CA ILE A 90 -5.14 -2.16 -2.89
C ILE A 90 -4.79 -3.36 -3.77
N ALA A 91 -5.62 -4.41 -3.76
CA ALA A 91 -5.45 -5.57 -4.63
C ALA A 91 -5.44 -5.18 -6.12
N ALA A 92 -6.36 -4.29 -6.53
CA ALA A 92 -6.39 -3.77 -7.89
C ALA A 92 -5.14 -2.96 -8.25
N ALA A 93 -4.64 -2.13 -7.32
CA ALA A 93 -3.40 -1.37 -7.52
C ALA A 93 -2.18 -2.30 -7.65
N VAL A 94 -2.07 -3.33 -6.82
CA VAL A 94 -0.98 -4.33 -6.86
C VAL A 94 -1.01 -5.14 -8.16
N VAL A 95 -2.18 -5.51 -8.67
CA VAL A 95 -2.30 -6.19 -9.98
C VAL A 95 -1.80 -5.30 -11.12
N ARG A 96 -2.05 -4.00 -11.03
CA ARG A 96 -1.66 -3.02 -12.05
C ARG A 96 -0.17 -2.66 -11.98
N ASP A 97 0.39 -2.59 -10.78
CA ASP A 97 1.83 -2.39 -10.57
C ASP A 97 2.35 -3.25 -9.41
N PRO A 98 2.79 -4.49 -9.69
CA PRO A 98 3.38 -5.35 -8.66
C PRO A 98 4.63 -4.76 -8.02
N ALA A 99 5.34 -3.85 -8.71
CA ALA A 99 6.53 -3.19 -8.16
C ALA A 99 6.21 -2.24 -7.01
N LEU A 100 4.94 -1.88 -6.81
CA LEU A 100 4.49 -1.09 -5.66
C LEU A 100 4.89 -1.76 -4.34
N LEU A 101 4.79 -3.09 -4.27
CA LEU A 101 5.14 -3.90 -3.08
C LEU A 101 6.64 -3.90 -2.72
N LEU A 102 7.48 -3.42 -3.64
CA LEU A 102 8.94 -3.33 -3.45
C LEU A 102 9.39 -1.93 -3.03
N CYS A 103 8.49 -0.95 -3.08
CA CYS A 103 8.80 0.40 -2.69
C CYS A 103 9.09 0.45 -1.20
N LYS A 104 10.06 1.27 -0.80
CA LYS A 104 10.30 1.57 0.60
C LYS A 104 9.37 2.72 1.00
N VAL A 105 8.56 2.52 2.03
CA VAL A 105 7.59 3.53 2.47
C VAL A 105 8.29 4.84 2.78
N ASP A 106 9.33 4.82 3.62
CA ASP A 106 10.01 6.03 4.09
C ASP A 106 10.81 6.76 3.01
N LYS A 107 11.31 6.03 2.00
CA LYS A 107 12.18 6.60 0.96
C LYS A 107 11.45 6.96 -0.32
N THR A 108 10.32 6.32 -0.57
CA THR A 108 9.60 6.46 -1.84
C THR A 108 8.20 6.96 -1.59
N LEU A 109 7.35 6.19 -0.91
CA LEU A 109 5.92 6.50 -0.86
C LEU A 109 5.58 7.71 0.00
N ALA A 110 6.21 7.84 1.18
CA ALA A 110 5.99 8.95 2.09
C ALA A 110 6.47 10.30 1.51
N PRO A 111 7.68 10.41 0.90
CA PRO A 111 8.07 11.63 0.19
C PRO A 111 7.13 12.00 -0.95
N ARG A 112 6.66 11.04 -1.77
CA ARG A 112 5.70 11.35 -2.85
C ARG A 112 4.36 11.79 -2.32
N LEU A 113 3.90 11.21 -1.21
CA LEU A 113 2.69 11.66 -0.53
C LEU A 113 2.83 13.11 -0.05
N ALA A 114 3.96 13.46 0.58
CA ALA A 114 4.22 14.82 1.05
C ALA A 114 4.22 15.82 -0.12
N GLU A 115 4.96 15.52 -1.19
CA GLU A 115 5.01 16.37 -2.39
C GLU A 115 3.63 16.59 -3.02
N LEU A 116 2.76 15.57 -3.06
CA LEU A 116 1.41 15.71 -3.60
C LEU A 116 0.49 16.54 -2.70
N ARG A 117 0.70 16.49 -1.38
CA ARG A 117 -0.02 17.35 -0.43
C ARG A 117 0.44 18.79 -0.54
N ASP A 118 1.74 19.02 -0.68
CA ASP A 118 2.33 20.36 -0.89
C ASP A 118 1.90 20.96 -2.22
N PHE A 119 1.70 20.12 -3.24
CA PHE A 119 1.11 20.52 -4.52
C PHE A 119 -0.39 20.89 -4.39
N GLY A 120 -1.04 20.59 -3.28
CA GLY A 120 -2.42 20.98 -2.99
C GLY A 120 -3.48 19.93 -3.29
N LEU A 121 -3.10 18.65 -3.49
CA LEU A 121 -4.10 17.58 -3.62
C LEU A 121 -4.70 17.19 -2.27
N SER A 122 -6.01 16.95 -2.26
CA SER A 122 -6.68 16.40 -1.08
C SER A 122 -6.32 14.92 -0.87
N PRO A 123 -6.45 14.38 0.37
CA PRO A 123 -6.20 12.97 0.62
C PRO A 123 -7.00 12.02 -0.29
N SER A 124 -8.26 12.36 -0.58
CA SER A 124 -9.11 11.57 -1.47
C SER A 124 -8.66 11.61 -2.93
N GLN A 125 -8.17 12.76 -3.41
CA GLN A 125 -7.57 12.88 -4.74
C GLN A 125 -6.29 12.06 -4.86
N ILE A 126 -5.44 12.08 -3.83
CA ILE A 126 -4.23 11.28 -3.78
C ILE A 126 -4.58 9.78 -3.81
N ALA A 127 -5.53 9.32 -2.98
CA ALA A 127 -5.98 7.93 -2.99
C ALA A 127 -6.48 7.49 -4.38
N GLN A 128 -7.27 8.32 -5.07
CA GLN A 128 -7.70 8.06 -6.44
C GLN A 128 -6.52 7.94 -7.42
N LEU A 129 -5.51 8.80 -7.27
CA LEU A 129 -4.31 8.75 -8.10
C LEU A 129 -3.51 7.46 -7.86
N VAL A 130 -3.35 7.03 -6.60
CA VAL A 130 -2.67 5.77 -6.26
C VAL A 130 -3.41 4.58 -6.86
N LEU A 131 -4.74 4.54 -6.75
CA LEU A 131 -5.57 3.47 -7.29
C LEU A 131 -5.50 3.40 -8.82
N LEU A 132 -5.57 4.55 -9.50
CA LEU A 132 -5.64 4.64 -10.97
C LEU A 132 -4.29 4.77 -11.65
N ALA A 133 -3.21 5.00 -10.91
CA ALA A 133 -1.89 5.21 -11.47
C ALA A 133 -0.73 4.89 -10.50
N PRO A 134 -0.66 3.66 -9.94
CA PRO A 134 0.35 3.30 -8.95
C PRO A 134 1.77 3.43 -9.51
N THR A 135 1.96 3.14 -10.80
CA THR A 135 3.24 3.32 -11.50
C THR A 135 3.71 4.77 -11.49
N ARG A 136 2.79 5.73 -11.63
CA ARG A 136 3.10 7.17 -11.62
C ARG A 136 3.31 7.67 -10.21
N PHE A 137 2.50 7.22 -9.26
CA PHE A 137 2.60 7.62 -7.86
C PHE A 137 4.00 7.40 -7.27
N ARG A 138 4.65 6.28 -7.59
CA ARG A 138 6.00 5.97 -7.07
C ARG A 138 7.15 6.68 -7.78
N HIS A 139 6.89 7.40 -8.88
CA HIS A 139 7.93 8.07 -9.67
C HIS A 139 8.14 9.52 -9.20
N PRO A 140 9.39 10.02 -9.21
CA PRO A 140 9.69 11.33 -8.65
C PRO A 140 9.20 12.52 -9.49
N ASP A 141 8.87 12.29 -10.77
CA ASP A 141 8.38 13.32 -11.69
C ASP A 141 6.86 13.53 -11.59
N ILE A 142 6.19 12.94 -10.59
CA ILE A 142 4.73 12.93 -10.48
C ILE A 142 4.16 14.34 -10.39
N VAL A 143 4.72 15.21 -9.55
CA VAL A 143 4.23 16.58 -9.39
C VAL A 143 4.44 17.38 -10.67
N SER A 144 5.62 17.31 -11.29
CA SER A 144 5.91 18.00 -12.54
C SER A 144 4.96 17.57 -13.67
N LYS A 145 4.60 16.28 -13.72
CA LYS A 145 3.61 15.78 -14.67
C LYS A 145 2.20 16.28 -14.36
N LEU A 146 1.80 16.31 -13.09
CA LEU A 146 0.48 16.83 -12.70
C LEU A 146 0.34 18.32 -12.98
N GLN A 147 1.39 19.12 -12.76
CA GLN A 147 1.43 20.53 -13.12
C GLN A 147 1.13 20.77 -14.60
N TYR A 148 1.55 19.85 -15.47
CA TYR A 148 1.27 19.92 -16.90
C TYR A 148 -0.12 19.36 -17.27
N TYR A 149 -0.48 18.20 -16.72
CA TYR A 149 -1.72 17.52 -17.13
C TYR A 149 -2.98 18.15 -16.56
N ILE A 150 -2.96 18.68 -15.34
CA ILE A 150 -4.17 19.25 -14.72
C ILE A 150 -4.71 20.43 -15.54
N PRO A 151 -3.90 21.44 -15.93
CA PRO A 151 -4.37 22.51 -16.80
C PRO A 151 -4.76 22.00 -18.19
N PHE A 152 -4.02 21.04 -18.75
CA PHE A 152 -4.32 20.47 -20.07
C PHE A 152 -5.71 19.82 -20.13
N PHE A 153 -6.12 19.10 -19.08
CA PHE A 153 -7.46 18.52 -18.98
C PHE A 153 -8.50 19.47 -18.38
N GLY A 154 -8.10 20.69 -18.00
CA GLY A 154 -8.93 21.71 -17.35
C GLY A 154 -9.09 21.51 -15.84
N SER A 155 -9.12 20.27 -15.35
CA SER A 155 -9.21 19.99 -13.91
C SER A 155 -8.57 18.65 -13.53
N PHE A 156 -8.27 18.47 -12.23
CA PHE A 156 -7.83 17.17 -11.71
C PHE A 156 -8.89 16.09 -11.93
N HIS A 157 -10.17 16.43 -11.79
CA HIS A 157 -11.27 15.49 -11.97
C HIS A 157 -11.35 15.00 -13.42
N ASP A 158 -11.18 15.88 -14.40
CA ASP A 158 -11.19 15.51 -15.82
C ASP A 158 -9.94 14.73 -16.20
N PHE A 159 -8.79 15.06 -15.62
CA PHE A 159 -7.58 14.24 -15.70
C PHE A 159 -7.85 12.80 -15.21
N ILE A 160 -8.42 12.64 -14.01
CA ILE A 160 -8.78 11.33 -13.46
C ILE A 160 -9.82 10.60 -14.34
N ARG A 161 -10.81 11.32 -14.87
CA ARG A 161 -11.80 10.77 -15.80
C ARG A 161 -11.14 10.24 -17.08
N ALA A 162 -10.16 10.97 -17.62
CA ALA A 162 -9.36 10.52 -18.75
C ALA A 162 -8.54 9.27 -18.39
N LEU A 163 -7.98 9.22 -17.18
CA LEU A 163 -7.27 8.02 -16.68
C LEU A 163 -8.15 6.77 -16.66
N LYS A 164 -9.42 6.89 -16.24
CA LYS A 164 -10.38 5.78 -16.16
C LYS A 164 -10.81 5.27 -17.53
N LYS A 165 -10.96 6.16 -18.52
CA LYS A 165 -11.48 5.82 -19.86
C LYS A 165 -10.45 5.10 -20.74
N ALA A 166 -9.16 5.23 -20.45
CA ALA A 166 -8.12 4.62 -21.26
C ALA A 166 -7.92 3.13 -20.88
N PRO A 167 -8.09 2.19 -21.83
CA PRO A 167 -7.98 0.76 -21.54
C PRO A 167 -6.57 0.40 -21.08
N THR A 168 -6.48 -0.38 -20.01
CA THR A 168 -5.27 -0.77 -19.28
C THR A 168 -4.19 -1.43 -20.14
N THR A 169 -4.56 -2.00 -21.30
CA THR A 169 -3.64 -2.60 -22.29
C THR A 169 -3.04 -1.58 -23.27
N SER A 170 -3.71 -0.45 -23.52
CA SER A 170 -3.28 0.57 -24.48
C SER A 170 -2.36 1.64 -23.87
N TRP A 171 -2.33 1.74 -22.54
CA TRP A 171 -1.48 2.70 -21.82
C TRP A 171 0.01 2.60 -22.14
N ALA A 172 0.55 1.41 -22.42
CA ALA A 172 1.98 1.28 -22.77
C ALA A 172 2.33 1.95 -24.12
N LEU A 173 1.39 2.00 -25.06
CA LEU A 173 1.59 2.59 -26.39
C LEU A 173 1.23 4.07 -26.41
N ILE A 174 0.07 4.44 -25.87
CA ILE A 174 -0.36 5.85 -25.80
C ILE A 174 0.59 6.65 -24.91
N TRP A 175 1.10 6.07 -23.82
CA TRP A 175 2.04 6.76 -22.94
C TRP A 175 3.47 6.77 -23.48
N ARG A 176 3.91 5.81 -24.30
CA ARG A 176 5.18 5.94 -25.04
C ARG A 176 5.14 7.14 -25.98
N VAL A 177 3.99 7.37 -26.60
CA VAL A 177 3.75 8.53 -27.47
C VAL A 177 3.66 9.83 -26.65
N TRP A 178 3.04 9.80 -25.47
CA TRP A 178 2.83 11.01 -24.65
C TRP A 178 3.94 11.36 -23.64
N SER A 179 4.78 10.40 -23.21
CA SER A 179 5.95 10.62 -22.33
C SER A 179 7.27 10.73 -23.08
N SER A 180 7.28 10.66 -24.41
CA SER A 180 8.48 10.97 -25.19
C SER A 180 8.80 12.46 -25.12
N PRO A 181 10.08 12.86 -25.02
CA PRO A 181 10.51 14.27 -24.99
C PRO A 181 10.02 15.11 -26.19
N MET A 182 9.57 14.44 -27.26
CA MET A 182 9.12 15.01 -28.53
C MET A 182 7.91 15.96 -28.39
N SER A 183 7.09 15.82 -27.35
CA SER A 183 5.91 16.68 -27.17
C SER A 183 6.24 18.09 -26.65
N ARG A 184 7.50 18.36 -26.28
CA ARG A 184 7.97 19.74 -25.99
C ARG A 184 8.02 20.63 -27.25
N ALA A 185 8.10 20.05 -28.45
CA ALA A 185 8.23 20.83 -29.69
C ALA A 185 6.91 21.44 -30.18
N CYS A 186 5.75 20.89 -29.83
CA CYS A 186 4.45 21.41 -30.29
C CYS A 186 3.81 22.44 -29.37
N ALA A 187 4.35 22.65 -28.15
CA ALA A 187 3.79 23.59 -27.18
C ALA A 187 4.44 24.99 -27.21
N SER A 188 5.44 25.22 -28.07
CA SER A 188 6.08 26.53 -28.28
C SER A 188 5.50 27.32 -29.45
N ALA A 189 4.47 26.80 -30.13
CA ALA A 189 3.85 27.45 -31.27
C ALA A 189 2.34 27.58 -31.05
N ARG A 190 1.94 28.42 -30.09
CA ARG A 190 0.66 29.10 -30.13
C ARG A 190 0.64 30.31 -29.21
#